data_AF-A0A7J6KGN4-F1
#
_entry.id   AF-A0A7J6KGN4-F1
#
_cell.length_a   1.000
_cell.length_b   1.000
_cell.length_c   1.000
_cell.angle_alpha   90.00
_cell.angle_beta   90.00
_cell.angle_gamma   90.00
#
_symmetry.space_group_name_H-M   'P 1'
#
loop_
_entity.id
_entity.type
_entity.pdbx_description
1 polymer ?
#
loop_
_entity_poly.entity_id
_entity_poly.type
_entity_poly.pdbx_seq_one_letter_code
_entity_poly.pdbx_strand_id
1 'polypeptide(L)' 'MVGQAMAVVATCNLDQWALDFDGNERRVIESIRIAHNKNAKFRTGPELELSGYGCEDHFLETDTFLHCWESLAHII' A
#
# COMPACT_ATOMS: atom_id res chain seq x y z
N MET A 1 -14.88 36.16 -0.29
CA MET A 1 -14.83 34.94 0.55
C MET A 1 -13.91 33.95 -0.13
N VAL A 2 -12.71 33.73 0.40
CA VAL A 2 -11.86 32.62 -0.08
C VAL A 2 -12.53 31.36 0.45
N GLY A 3 -13.10 30.55 -0.42
CA GLY A 3 -13.70 29.26 -0.03
C GLY A 3 -12.63 28.39 0.62
N GLN A 4 -12.95 27.80 1.77
CA GLN A 4 -12.05 26.92 2.49
C GLN A 4 -11.70 25.73 1.58
N ALA A 5 -10.42 25.55 1.27
CA ALA A 5 -9.96 24.42 0.46
C ALA A 5 -10.09 23.13 1.29
N MET A 6 -11.09 22.31 0.98
CA MET A 6 -11.31 21.03 1.65
C MET A 6 -10.52 19.92 0.95
N ALA A 7 -9.74 19.16 1.71
CA ALA A 7 -9.05 17.97 1.22
C ALA A 7 -9.75 16.71 1.75
N VAL A 8 -9.93 15.72 0.87
CA VAL A 8 -10.37 14.37 1.25
C VAL A 8 -9.12 13.50 1.31
N VAL A 9 -8.90 12.83 2.44
CA VAL A 9 -7.79 11.90 2.64
C VAL A 9 -8.35 10.53 3.04
N ALA A 10 -7.63 9.47 2.68
CA ALA A 10 -7.99 8.10 2.98
C ALA A 10 -6.88 7.40 3.77
N THR A 11 -7.31 6.55 4.68
CA THR A 11 -6.47 5.53 5.31
C THR A 11 -7.13 4.17 5.09
N CYS A 12 -6.35 3.09 5.16
CA CYS A 12 -6.86 1.74 5.10
C CYS A 12 -6.11 0.82 6.06
N ASN A 13 -6.80 -0.24 6.48
CA ASN A 13 -6.20 -1.40 7.10
C ASN A 13 -6.29 -2.57 6.10
N LEU A 14 -5.19 -3.27 5.87
CA LEU A 14 -5.10 -4.35 4.89
C LEU A 14 -4.74 -5.65 5.58
N ASP A 15 -5.37 -6.75 5.15
CA ASP A 15 -5.07 -8.11 5.61
C ASP A 15 -3.86 -8.65 4.84
N GLN A 16 -2.69 -8.06 5.08
CA GLN A 16 -1.44 -8.45 4.43
C GLN A 16 -0.89 -9.74 5.03
N TRP A 17 -0.21 -10.51 4.19
CA TRP A 17 0.42 -11.76 4.59
C TRP A 17 1.91 -11.70 4.26
N ALA A 18 2.76 -12.08 5.23
CA ALA A 18 4.21 -12.07 5.07
C ALA A 18 4.61 -12.87 3.83
N LEU A 19 5.38 -12.23 2.94
CA LEU A 19 5.91 -12.78 1.68
C LEU A 19 4.86 -13.10 0.59
N ASP A 20 3.57 -12.79 0.81
CA ASP A 20 2.52 -12.88 -0.21
C ASP A 20 2.53 -11.62 -1.09
N PHE A 21 3.60 -11.42 -1.87
CA PHE A 21 3.78 -10.20 -2.68
C PHE A 21 2.61 -9.97 -3.65
N ASP A 22 2.18 -11.01 -4.38
CA ASP A 22 1.05 -10.93 -5.32
C ASP A 22 -0.28 -10.58 -4.62
N GLY A 23 -0.55 -11.14 -3.44
CA GLY A 23 -1.74 -10.82 -2.67
C GLY A 23 -1.68 -9.42 -2.06
N ASN A 24 -0.53 -9.05 -1.51
CA ASN A 24 -0.30 -7.76 -0.88
C ASN A 24 -0.44 -6.62 -1.90
N GLU A 25 0.16 -6.78 -3.09
CA GLU A 25 0.03 -5.86 -4.21
C GLU A 25 -1.44 -5.65 -4.61
N ARG A 26 -2.18 -6.75 -4.84
CA ARG A 26 -3.61 -6.66 -5.21
C ARG A 26 -4.44 -5.92 -4.17
N ARG A 27 -4.18 -6.13 -2.88
CA ARG A 27 -4.86 -5.43 -1.78
C ARG A 27 -4.51 -3.94 -1.75
N VAL A 28 -3.25 -3.58 -2.00
CA VAL A 28 -2.82 -2.18 -2.11
C VAL A 28 -3.52 -1.49 -3.28
N ILE A 29 -3.46 -2.07 -4.49
CA ILE A 29 -4.09 -1.50 -5.69
C ILE A 29 -5.59 -1.32 -5.50
N GLU A 30 -6.29 -2.31 -4.93
CA GLU A 30 -7.73 -2.20 -4.68
C GLU A 30 -8.05 -1.08 -3.68
N SER A 31 -7.25 -0.93 -2.62
CA SER A 31 -7.46 0.15 -1.65
C SER A 31 -7.21 1.54 -2.25
N ILE A 32 -6.24 1.69 -3.17
CA ILE A 32 -6.01 2.91 -3.93
C ILE A 32 -7.23 3.22 -4.82
N ARG A 33 -7.75 2.21 -5.52
CA ARG A 33 -8.96 2.34 -6.37
C ARG A 33 -10.17 2.78 -5.55
N ILE A 34 -10.39 2.21 -4.37
CA ILE A 34 -11.47 2.61 -3.45
C ILE A 34 -11.28 4.05 -2.98
N ALA A 35 -10.06 4.45 -2.60
CA ALA A 35 -9.76 5.82 -2.17
C ALA A 35 -10.00 6.84 -3.28
N HIS A 36 -9.56 6.52 -4.50
CA HIS A 36 -9.78 7.32 -5.70
C HIS A 36 -11.28 7.51 -5.98
N ASN A 37 -12.07 6.43 -5.94
CA ASN A 37 -13.53 6.47 -6.12
C ASN A 37 -14.25 7.29 -5.05
N LYS A 38 -13.64 7.47 -3.88
CA LYS A 38 -14.13 8.34 -2.79
C LYS A 38 -13.62 9.78 -2.88
N ASN A 39 -13.01 10.17 -4.00
CA ASN A 39 -12.41 11.49 -4.23
C ASN A 39 -11.25 11.85 -3.29
N ALA A 40 -10.58 10.85 -2.67
CA ALA A 40 -9.41 11.11 -1.85
C ALA A 40 -8.24 11.62 -2.71
N LYS A 41 -7.55 12.65 -2.22
CA LYS A 41 -6.33 13.23 -2.82
C LYS A 41 -5.05 12.62 -2.26
N PHE A 42 -5.16 11.89 -1.16
CA PHE A 42 -4.08 11.16 -0.53
C PHE A 42 -4.63 9.88 0.09
N ARG A 43 -3.89 8.78 -0.06
CA ARG A 43 -4.16 7.49 0.59
C ARG A 43 -2.90 7.07 1.32
N THR A 44 -3.03 6.74 2.59
CA THR A 44 -1.98 6.06 3.36
C THR A 44 -2.38 4.61 3.63
N GLY A 45 -1.42 3.70 3.49
CA GLY A 45 -1.55 2.29 3.87
C GLY A 45 -0.91 2.01 5.24
N PRO A 46 -0.98 0.75 5.73
CA PRO A 46 -0.21 0.28 6.88
C PRO A 46 1.30 0.21 6.57
N GLU A 47 2.09 0.08 7.63
CA GLU A 47 3.55 -0.09 7.56
C GLU A 47 3.94 -1.38 6.84
N LEU A 48 4.99 -1.33 6.00
CA LEU A 48 5.56 -2.47 5.28
C LEU A 48 4.52 -3.27 4.47
N GLU A 49 3.54 -2.58 3.88
CA GLU A 49 2.37 -3.24 3.28
C GLU A 49 2.69 -4.14 2.07
N LEU A 50 3.80 -3.96 1.35
CA LEU A 50 4.14 -4.82 0.20
C LEU A 50 4.72 -6.17 0.62
N SER A 51 5.61 -6.19 1.62
CA SER A 51 6.15 -7.43 2.17
C SER A 51 5.18 -8.11 3.15
N GLY A 52 4.35 -7.31 3.83
CA GLY A 52 3.75 -7.67 5.11
C GLY A 52 4.69 -7.31 6.26
N TYR A 53 4.11 -6.91 7.39
CA TYR A 53 4.89 -6.45 8.56
C TYR A 53 5.72 -7.59 9.19
N GLY A 54 5.11 -8.77 9.35
CA GLY A 54 5.69 -9.91 10.07
C GLY A 54 6.64 -10.79 9.24
N CYS A 55 7.51 -10.20 8.42
CA CYS A 55 8.52 -10.97 7.69
C CYS A 55 9.74 -11.34 8.55
N GLU A 56 9.97 -10.66 9.67
CA GLU A 56 11.06 -10.96 10.61
C GLU A 56 12.42 -11.07 9.90
N ASP A 57 13.17 -12.15 10.12
CA ASP A 57 14.51 -12.37 9.54
C ASP A 57 14.51 -12.43 8.01
N HIS A 58 13.36 -12.59 7.34
CA HIS A 58 13.30 -12.47 5.88
C HIS A 58 13.64 -11.06 5.39
N PHE A 59 13.61 -10.04 6.25
CA PHE A 59 14.15 -8.72 5.91
C PHE A 59 15.68 -8.71 5.72
N LEU A 60 16.39 -9.79 6.06
CA LEU A 60 17.81 -9.96 5.75
C LEU A 60 18.05 -10.62 4.38
N GLU A 61 16.99 -11.08 3.71
CA GLU A 61 17.05 -11.70 2.40
C GLU A 61 16.92 -10.65 1.30
N THR A 62 17.79 -10.69 0.29
CA THR A 62 17.74 -9.75 -0.83
C THR A 62 16.45 -9.88 -1.64
N ASP A 63 15.88 -11.09 -1.71
CA ASP A 63 14.65 -11.39 -2.44
C ASP A 63 13.45 -10.62 -1.87
N THR A 64 13.39 -10.39 -0.56
CA THR A 64 12.32 -9.58 0.06
C THR A 64 12.30 -8.15 -0.50
N PHE A 65 13.49 -7.54 -0.66
CA PHE A 65 13.59 -6.22 -1.27
C PHE A 65 13.26 -6.26 -2.77
N LEU A 66 13.80 -7.26 -3.50
CA LEU A 66 13.56 -7.42 -4.93
C LEU A 66 12.06 -7.48 -5.24
N HIS A 67 11.31 -8.35 -4.55
CA HIS A 67 9.88 -8.50 -4.79
C HIS A 67 9.05 -7.30 -4.33
N CYS A 68 9.49 -6.56 -3.30
CA CYS A 68 8.88 -5.27 -2.98
C CYS A 68 9.08 -4.24 -4.12
N TRP A 69 10.25 -4.21 -4.76
CA TRP A 69 10.49 -3.33 -5.91
C TRP A 69 9.68 -3.73 -7.14
N GLU A 70 9.53 -5.03 -7.41
CA GLU A 70 8.67 -5.54 -8.49
C GLU A 70 7.20 -5.17 -8.25
N SER A 71 6.70 -5.40 -7.02
CA SER A 71 5.33 -5.03 -6.63
C SER A 71 5.10 -3.52 -6.75
N LEU A 72 6.08 -2.71 -6.34
CA LEU A 72 6.02 -1.25 -6.46
C LEU A 72 5.96 -0.80 -7.92
N ALA A 73 6.68 -1.47 -8.83
CA ALA A 73 6.66 -1.16 -10.25
C ALA A 73 5.29 -1.41 -10.90
N HIS A 74 4.45 -2.27 -10.34
CA HIS A 74 3.05 -2.46 -10.79
C HIS A 74 2.08 -1.39 -10.24
N ILE A 75 2.46 -0.69 -9.17
CA ILE A 75 1.64 0.35 -8.53
C ILE A 75 1.88 1.74 -9.14
N ILE A 76 3.08 1.99 -9.66
CA ILE A 76 3.50 3.25 -10.32
C ILE A 76 3.01 3.30 -11.76
#